data_AF-A0A3D2WB70-F1
#
_entry.id   AF-A0A3D2WB70-F1
#
_cell.length_a   1.000
_cell.length_b   1.000
_cell.length_c   1.000
_cell.angle_alpha   90.00
_cell.angle_beta   90.00
_cell.angle_gamma   90.00
#
_symmetry.space_group_name_H-M   'P 1'
#
loop_
_entity.id
_entity.type
_entity.pdbx_description
1 polymer ?
#
loop_
_entity_poly.entity_id
_entity_poly.type
_entity_poly.pdbx_seq_one_letter_code
_entity_poly.pdbx_strand_id
1 'polypeptide(L)'
;MDVALPLPIHRTFTYRINTESQPPLGTRVLVPFRRQEHIGWVVGPGSAPEIKQIRPVLSILDNSPQLPVELLDLCRWMAEYYVAPLGIALRTALPAVLSDVSRNYVRLLEDPPLNKRRSREERVVTALEHHGKPLRVRTLRRQLGMGSIWPEIRSLLAQGVLGHEMVSPSKPPVKTRKVVRIIDRLSSLQVRDDIFARTPRQREAYESLERSGGASELTHMLKGEGFSRGVIKGLESKRLVGIFDEEQLRDPFANTP
;
A
#
# COMPACT_ATOMS: atom_id res chain seq x y z
N MET A 1 22.09 -12.54 -10.13
CA MET A 1 21.86 -12.23 -8.70
C MET A 1 20.92 -13.25 -8.10
N ASP A 2 21.03 -13.47 -6.80
CA ASP A 2 20.19 -14.43 -6.07
C ASP A 2 19.00 -13.74 -5.40
N VAL A 3 17.85 -14.39 -5.53
CA VAL A 3 16.56 -13.89 -5.05
C VAL A 3 15.90 -14.92 -4.14
N ALA A 4 15.54 -14.50 -2.93
CA ALA A 4 14.71 -15.30 -2.04
C ALA A 4 13.22 -15.06 -2.36
N LEU A 5 12.49 -16.13 -2.65
CA LEU A 5 11.06 -16.06 -2.94
C LEU A 5 10.23 -16.47 -1.71
N PRO A 6 9.08 -15.82 -1.45
CA PRO A 6 8.20 -16.12 -0.32
C PRO A 6 7.39 -17.41 -0.55
N LEU A 7 8.12 -18.50 -0.74
CA LEU A 7 7.63 -19.84 -1.04
C LEU A 7 8.19 -20.82 0.00
N PRO A 8 7.47 -21.92 0.31
CA PRO A 8 7.95 -22.93 1.25
C PRO A 8 9.07 -23.79 0.62
N ILE A 9 10.21 -23.17 0.27
CA ILE A 9 11.34 -23.79 -0.41
C ILE A 9 12.65 -23.28 0.21
N HIS A 10 13.49 -24.19 0.69
CA HIS A 10 14.77 -23.90 1.35
C HIS A 10 15.91 -23.58 0.36
N ARG A 11 15.68 -22.69 -0.60
CA ARG A 11 16.73 -22.20 -1.51
C ARG A 11 16.41 -20.82 -2.08
N THR A 12 17.46 -20.16 -2.53
CA THR A 12 17.38 -18.97 -3.39
C THR A 12 17.27 -19.38 -4.86
N PHE A 13 16.92 -18.41 -5.71
CA PHE A 13 16.84 -18.60 -7.15
C PHE A 13 17.68 -17.54 -7.85
N THR A 14 18.52 -17.97 -8.78
CA THR A 14 19.39 -17.09 -9.54
C THR A 14 18.66 -16.53 -10.76
N TYR A 15 18.69 -15.21 -10.90
CA TYR A 15 18.12 -14.48 -12.04
C TYR A 15 19.15 -13.59 -12.72
N ARG A 16 18.94 -13.38 -14.02
CA ARG A 16 19.73 -12.44 -14.83
C ARG A 16 19.18 -11.03 -14.61
N ILE A 17 20.08 -10.07 -14.48
CA ILE A 17 19.72 -8.67 -14.48
C ILE A 17 20.19 -8.03 -15.79
N ASN A 18 19.37 -7.15 -16.36
CA ASN A 18 19.66 -6.47 -17.62
C ASN A 18 19.99 -4.98 -17.42
N THR A 19 20.16 -4.54 -16.17
CA THR A 19 20.53 -3.16 -15.81
C THR A 19 22.04 -3.06 -15.61
N GLU A 20 22.60 -1.87 -15.81
CA GLU A 20 24.05 -1.63 -15.64
C GLU A 20 24.52 -1.82 -14.20
N SER A 21 23.65 -1.53 -13.22
CA SER A 21 23.93 -1.72 -11.80
C SER A 21 23.05 -2.81 -11.19
N GLN A 22 23.65 -3.60 -10.30
CA GLN A 22 22.91 -4.56 -9.48
C GLN A 22 22.20 -3.82 -8.33
N PRO A 23 20.90 -4.06 -8.09
CA PRO A 23 20.19 -3.48 -6.97
C PRO A 23 20.82 -3.93 -5.64
N PRO A 24 20.81 -3.07 -4.61
CA PRO A 24 21.31 -3.42 -3.28
C PRO A 24 20.61 -4.64 -2.68
N LEU A 25 21.26 -5.30 -1.72
CA LEU A 25 20.63 -6.37 -0.93
C LEU A 25 19.37 -5.84 -0.23
N GLY A 26 18.37 -6.70 -0.09
CA GLY A 26 17.07 -6.35 0.49
C GLY A 26 16.12 -5.61 -0.47
N THR A 27 16.56 -5.28 -1.68
CA THR A 27 15.69 -4.69 -2.72
C THR A 27 14.66 -5.70 -3.21
N ARG A 28 13.41 -5.28 -3.39
CA ARG A 28 12.36 -6.14 -3.97
C ARG A 28 12.44 -6.17 -5.49
N VAL A 29 12.28 -7.36 -6.05
CA VAL A 29 12.31 -7.59 -7.49
C VAL A 29 11.15 -8.48 -7.91
N LEU A 30 10.56 -8.19 -9.07
CA LEU A 30 9.57 -9.03 -9.72
C LEU A 30 10.28 -10.03 -10.63
N VAL A 31 10.03 -11.32 -10.41
CA VAL A 31 10.68 -12.38 -11.17
C VAL A 31 9.70 -13.47 -11.61
N PRO A 32 9.96 -14.15 -12.74
CA PRO A 32 9.13 -15.27 -13.17
C PRO A 32 9.48 -16.52 -12.36
N PHE A 33 8.46 -17.22 -11.88
CA PHE A 33 8.62 -18.53 -11.25
C PHE A 33 7.56 -19.49 -11.80
N ARG A 34 8.02 -20.51 -12.53
CA ARG A 34 7.16 -21.43 -13.30
C ARG A 34 6.21 -20.66 -14.23
N ARG A 35 4.89 -20.77 -14.03
CA ARG A 35 3.81 -20.10 -14.79
C ARG A 35 3.29 -18.84 -14.11
N GLN A 36 3.91 -18.44 -13.00
CA GLN A 36 3.52 -17.29 -12.19
C GLN A 36 4.68 -16.32 -12.05
N GLU A 37 4.41 -15.21 -11.40
CA GLU A 37 5.40 -14.22 -11.03
C GLU A 37 5.33 -13.99 -9.55
N HIS A 38 6.49 -13.72 -8.97
CA HIS A 38 6.63 -13.52 -7.54
C HIS A 38 7.49 -12.29 -7.31
N ILE A 39 7.13 -11.56 -6.26
CA ILE A 39 8.06 -10.65 -5.62
C ILE A 39 9.01 -11.49 -4.79
N GLY A 40 10.30 -11.22 -4.92
CA GLY A 40 11.33 -11.70 -4.02
C GLY A 40 12.26 -10.59 -3.59
N TRP A 41 13.20 -10.93 -2.73
CA TRP A 41 14.23 -10.03 -2.23
C TRP A 41 15.58 -10.43 -2.77
N VAL A 42 16.38 -9.45 -3.17
CA VAL A 42 17.78 -9.65 -3.55
C VAL A 42 18.57 -10.00 -2.30
N VAL A 43 19.18 -11.19 -2.28
CA VAL A 43 19.87 -11.72 -1.09
C VAL A 43 21.33 -12.06 -1.35
N GLY A 44 21.84 -11.83 -2.54
CA GLY A 44 23.26 -12.02 -2.79
C GLY A 44 23.67 -11.83 -4.23
N PRO A 45 25.00 -11.78 -4.49
CA PRO A 45 25.52 -12.02 -5.82
C PRO A 45 25.04 -13.41 -6.27
N GLY A 46 24.72 -13.54 -7.57
CA GLY A 46 24.28 -14.83 -8.09
C GLY A 46 25.45 -15.80 -8.11
N SER A 47 25.24 -17.06 -7.77
CA SER A 47 26.21 -18.12 -8.02
C SER A 47 26.35 -18.38 -9.54
N ALA A 48 27.56 -18.22 -10.08
CA ALA A 48 27.91 -18.40 -11.50
C ALA A 48 27.94 -19.90 -11.92
N PRO A 49 28.32 -20.27 -13.16
CA PRO A 49 27.85 -19.87 -14.49
C PRO A 49 27.16 -21.01 -15.27
N GLU A 50 27.04 -22.23 -14.70
CA GLU A 50 26.58 -23.44 -15.42
C GLU A 50 25.07 -23.52 -15.69
N ILE A 51 24.31 -22.50 -15.28
CA ILE A 51 22.86 -22.49 -15.46
C ILE A 51 22.54 -22.15 -16.93
N LYS A 52 22.29 -23.19 -17.73
CA LYS A 52 21.97 -23.08 -19.17
C LYS A 52 20.76 -22.19 -19.50
N GLN A 53 19.84 -21.97 -18.55
CA GLN A 53 18.65 -21.13 -18.76
C GLN A 53 18.31 -20.28 -17.53
N ILE A 54 19.05 -19.18 -17.35
CA ILE A 54 18.72 -18.15 -16.34
C ILE A 54 17.60 -17.25 -16.87
N ARG A 55 16.49 -17.16 -16.11
CA ARG A 55 15.40 -16.24 -16.42
C ARG A 55 15.76 -14.80 -16.02
N PRO A 56 15.26 -13.77 -16.73
CA PRO A 56 15.51 -12.40 -16.37
C PRO A 56 14.65 -11.96 -15.18
N VAL A 57 15.14 -10.98 -14.43
CA VAL A 57 14.32 -10.12 -13.58
C VAL A 57 13.43 -9.25 -14.46
N LEU A 58 12.15 -9.15 -14.10
CA LEU A 58 11.14 -8.45 -14.87
C LEU A 58 11.08 -6.97 -14.51
N SER A 59 11.27 -6.66 -13.22
CA SER A 59 11.22 -5.30 -12.71
C SER A 59 11.92 -5.21 -11.35
N ILE A 60 12.56 -4.07 -11.09
CA ILE A 60 13.05 -3.67 -9.77
C ILE A 60 11.95 -2.77 -9.18
N LEU A 61 11.47 -3.12 -7.97
CA LEU A 61 10.24 -2.53 -7.43
C LEU A 61 10.49 -1.35 -6.49
N ASP A 62 11.74 -1.14 -6.07
CA ASP A 62 12.12 -0.08 -5.15
C ASP A 62 13.37 0.67 -5.66
N ASN A 63 13.39 1.98 -5.42
CA ASN A 63 14.57 2.82 -5.69
C ASN A 63 15.66 2.66 -4.60
N SER A 64 15.27 2.17 -3.43
CA SER A 64 16.15 1.89 -2.29
C SER A 64 15.70 0.60 -1.59
N PRO A 65 16.60 -0.14 -0.92
CA PRO A 65 16.24 -1.39 -0.26
C PRO A 65 15.22 -1.15 0.87
N GLN A 66 14.06 -1.80 0.78
CA GLN A 66 13.02 -1.76 1.82
C GLN A 66 13.36 -2.64 3.04
N LEU A 67 14.31 -3.55 2.85
CA LEU A 67 14.81 -4.43 3.89
C LEU A 67 16.26 -4.04 4.20
N PRO A 68 16.51 -3.44 5.38
CA PRO A 68 17.87 -3.16 5.85
C PRO A 68 18.72 -4.43 5.90
N VAL A 69 20.04 -4.29 5.74
CA VAL A 69 20.97 -5.43 5.70
C VAL A 69 20.97 -6.18 7.04
N GLU A 70 20.85 -5.45 8.15
CA GLU A 70 20.78 -6.01 9.49
C GLU A 70 19.56 -6.93 9.67
N LEU A 71 18.43 -6.53 9.09
CA LEU A 71 17.21 -7.33 9.13
C LEU A 71 17.29 -8.54 8.19
N LEU A 72 17.96 -8.41 7.05
CA LEU A 72 18.28 -9.54 6.18
C LEU A 72 19.15 -10.57 6.91
N ASP A 73 20.17 -10.13 7.63
CA ASP A 73 21.06 -11.00 8.39
C ASP A 73 20.33 -11.69 9.54
N LEU A 74 19.47 -10.97 10.26
CA LEU A 74 18.59 -11.57 11.26
C LEU A 74 17.68 -12.64 10.63
N CYS A 75 17.09 -12.36 9.46
CA CYS A 75 16.24 -13.32 8.77
C CYS A 75 17.02 -14.55 8.28
N ARG A 76 18.29 -14.38 7.86
CA ARG A 76 19.19 -15.50 7.52
C ARG A 76 19.45 -16.37 8.73
N TRP A 77 19.83 -15.75 9.86
CA TRP A 77 20.04 -16.46 11.12
C TRP A 77 18.78 -17.20 11.55
N MET A 78 17.60 -16.57 11.50
CA MET A 78 16.33 -17.22 11.82
C MET A 78 16.03 -18.40 10.88
N ALA A 79 16.25 -18.22 9.58
CA ALA A 79 16.02 -19.26 8.58
C ALA A 79 16.90 -20.49 8.81
N GLU A 80 18.16 -20.27 9.18
CA GLU A 80 19.11 -21.32 9.52
C GLU A 80 18.74 -22.00 10.85
N TYR A 81 18.58 -21.20 11.92
CA TYR A 81 18.33 -21.71 13.28
C TYR A 81 17.01 -22.47 13.39
N TYR A 82 15.93 -21.93 12.83
CA TYR A 82 14.59 -22.53 12.89
C TYR A 82 14.28 -23.43 11.70
N VAL A 83 15.27 -23.70 10.83
CA VAL A 83 15.09 -24.49 9.60
C VAL A 83 13.87 -23.99 8.82
N ALA A 84 13.77 -22.67 8.64
CA ALA A 84 12.68 -22.02 7.94
C ALA A 84 13.13 -21.58 6.54
N PRO A 85 12.25 -21.60 5.52
CA PRO A 85 12.59 -21.03 4.22
C PRO A 85 12.90 -19.53 4.32
N LEU A 86 14.07 -19.10 3.86
CA LEU A 86 14.51 -17.69 3.98
C LEU A 86 13.47 -16.70 3.44
N GLY A 87 12.88 -16.96 2.27
CA GLY A 87 11.87 -16.06 1.73
C GLY A 87 10.57 -15.98 2.54
N ILE A 88 10.25 -17.01 3.34
CA ILE A 88 9.12 -16.96 4.28
C ILE A 88 9.49 -16.09 5.49
N ALA A 89 10.70 -16.25 6.05
CA ALA A 89 11.20 -15.40 7.13
C ALA A 89 11.18 -13.91 6.73
N LEU A 90 11.72 -13.60 5.55
CA LEU A 90 11.76 -12.24 5.00
C LEU A 90 10.37 -11.64 4.78
N ARG A 91 9.42 -12.43 4.26
CA ARG A 91 8.03 -11.95 4.10
C ARG A 91 7.39 -11.63 5.44
N THR A 92 7.62 -12.46 6.45
CA THR A 92 7.02 -12.31 7.78
C THR A 92 7.61 -11.13 8.55
N ALA A 93 8.89 -10.82 8.32
CA ALA A 93 9.55 -9.67 8.93
C ALA A 93 9.06 -8.31 8.39
N LEU A 94 8.41 -8.29 7.23
CA LEU A 94 7.96 -7.05 6.58
C LEU A 94 6.44 -6.83 6.74
N PRO A 95 6.00 -5.56 6.91
CA PRO A 95 4.59 -5.20 6.84
C PRO A 95 3.93 -5.73 5.57
N ALA A 96 2.67 -6.19 5.68
CA ALA A 96 1.94 -6.80 4.56
C ALA A 96 1.90 -5.91 3.30
N VAL A 97 1.86 -4.58 3.48
CA VAL A 97 1.88 -3.58 2.39
C VAL A 97 3.21 -3.60 1.61
N LEU A 98 4.32 -3.92 2.26
CA LEU A 98 5.64 -4.09 1.62
C LEU A 98 5.83 -5.51 1.06
N SER A 99 4.99 -6.46 1.46
CA SER A 99 4.94 -7.80 0.87
C SER A 99 3.97 -7.92 -0.32
N ASP A 100 3.02 -6.98 -0.44
CA ASP A 100 1.98 -7.03 -1.47
C ASP A 100 2.54 -6.69 -2.85
N VAL A 101 1.98 -7.38 -3.84
CA VAL A 101 2.38 -7.27 -5.22
C VAL A 101 2.07 -5.86 -5.70
N SER A 102 3.04 -5.18 -6.31
CA SER A 102 2.72 -4.03 -7.13
C SER A 102 1.61 -4.44 -8.10
N ARG A 103 0.51 -3.69 -8.08
CA ARG A 103 -0.69 -4.06 -8.84
C ARG A 103 -0.40 -3.66 -10.27
N ASN A 104 0.03 -4.62 -11.08
CA ASN A 104 0.23 -4.42 -12.50
C ASN A 104 -1.13 -4.26 -13.16
N TYR A 105 -1.41 -3.05 -13.65
CA TYR A 105 -2.56 -2.74 -14.48
C TYR A 105 -2.11 -2.58 -15.92
N VAL A 106 -2.92 -3.09 -16.85
CA VAL A 106 -2.76 -2.89 -18.28
C VAL A 106 -4.01 -2.22 -18.83
N ARG A 107 -3.82 -1.31 -19.77
CA ARG A 107 -4.87 -0.62 -20.51
C ARG A 107 -4.52 -0.58 -21.99
N LEU A 108 -5.54 -0.45 -22.84
CA LEU A 108 -5.33 -0.09 -24.23
C LEU A 108 -4.97 1.39 -24.31
N LEU A 109 -4.08 1.72 -25.24
CA LEU A 109 -3.84 3.11 -25.62
C LEU A 109 -4.96 3.59 -26.55
N GLU A 110 -5.15 4.90 -26.65
CA GLU A 110 -6.29 5.51 -27.36
C GLU A 110 -6.27 5.25 -28.86
N ASP A 111 -5.08 5.08 -29.46
CA ASP A 111 -4.90 4.74 -30.87
C ASP A 111 -3.84 3.63 -31.01
N PRO A 112 -4.21 2.37 -30.74
CA PRO A 112 -3.27 1.26 -30.79
C PRO A 112 -2.95 0.91 -32.26
N PRO A 113 -1.68 0.71 -32.64
CA PRO A 113 -1.33 0.38 -34.01
C PRO A 113 -1.99 -0.95 -34.45
N LEU A 114 -2.47 -0.97 -35.69
CA LEU A 114 -3.15 -2.10 -36.35
C LEU A 114 -2.16 -3.17 -36.84
N ASN A 115 -1.17 -3.51 -36.01
CA ASN A 115 -0.18 -4.53 -36.33
C ASN A 115 -0.81 -5.93 -36.32
N LYS A 116 -0.26 -6.86 -37.10
CA LYS A 116 -0.68 -8.27 -37.09
C LYS A 116 -0.35 -8.90 -35.73
N ARG A 117 -1.39 -9.30 -34.99
CA ARG A 117 -1.27 -9.88 -33.64
C ARG A 117 -1.31 -11.41 -33.67
N ARG A 118 -0.64 -12.04 -32.72
CA ARG A 118 -0.75 -13.50 -32.49
C ARG A 118 -2.09 -13.82 -31.83
N SER A 119 -2.57 -15.05 -31.98
CA SER A 119 -3.86 -15.48 -31.41
C SER A 119 -4.00 -15.22 -29.90
N ARG A 120 -2.90 -15.34 -29.14
CA ARG A 120 -2.89 -15.05 -27.69
C ARG A 120 -2.86 -13.56 -27.37
N GLU A 121 -2.20 -12.75 -28.20
CA GLU A 121 -2.17 -11.29 -28.08
C GLU A 121 -3.56 -10.70 -28.40
N GLU A 122 -4.21 -11.21 -29.44
CA GLU A 122 -5.56 -10.80 -29.83
C GLU A 122 -6.54 -11.01 -28.67
N ARG A 123 -6.51 -12.18 -28.03
CA ARG A 123 -7.35 -12.45 -26.85
C ARG A 123 -7.13 -11.47 -25.70
N VAL A 124 -5.91 -10.99 -25.50
CA VAL A 124 -5.58 -9.98 -24.47
C VAL A 124 -6.19 -8.63 -24.84
N VAL A 125 -6.03 -8.21 -26.11
CA VAL A 125 -6.58 -6.95 -26.63
C VAL A 125 -8.10 -6.97 -26.58
N THR A 126 -8.75 -7.99 -27.14
CA THR A 126 -10.21 -8.14 -27.14
C THR A 126 -10.79 -8.10 -25.73
N ALA A 127 -10.15 -8.75 -24.75
CA ALA A 127 -10.62 -8.73 -23.36
C ALA A 127 -10.50 -7.33 -22.70
N LEU A 128 -9.49 -6.54 -23.08
CA LEU A 128 -9.34 -5.17 -22.62
C LEU A 128 -10.32 -4.22 -23.31
N GLU A 129 -10.58 -4.41 -24.61
CA GLU A 129 -11.57 -3.65 -25.39
C GLU A 129 -12.96 -3.80 -24.79
N HIS A 130 -13.38 -5.04 -24.52
CA HIS A 130 -14.70 -5.33 -23.93
C HIS A 130 -14.86 -4.73 -22.53
N HIS A 131 -13.77 -4.57 -21.76
CA HIS A 131 -13.84 -4.03 -20.40
C HIS A 131 -13.78 -2.50 -20.36
N GLY A 132 -13.11 -1.86 -21.32
CA GLY A 132 -13.06 -0.39 -21.46
C GLY A 132 -12.36 0.39 -20.34
N LYS A 133 -11.71 -0.29 -19.38
CA LYS A 133 -10.97 0.31 -18.25
C LYS A 133 -9.70 -0.48 -17.94
N PRO A 134 -8.68 0.15 -17.32
CA PRO A 134 -7.47 -0.55 -16.88
C PRO A 134 -7.79 -1.78 -16.04
N LEU A 135 -7.22 -2.93 -16.40
CA LEU A 135 -7.41 -4.20 -15.72
C LEU A 135 -6.13 -4.68 -15.05
N ARG A 136 -6.27 -5.26 -13.85
CA ARG A 136 -5.15 -5.98 -13.24
C ARG A 136 -4.76 -7.16 -14.11
N VAL A 137 -3.46 -7.32 -14.35
CA VAL A 137 -2.89 -8.46 -15.09
C VAL A 137 -3.35 -9.79 -14.51
N ARG A 138 -3.44 -9.90 -13.17
CA ARG A 138 -3.98 -11.09 -12.49
C ARG A 138 -5.44 -11.38 -12.86
N THR A 139 -6.28 -10.35 -12.93
CA THR A 139 -7.70 -10.48 -13.30
C THR A 139 -7.83 -10.92 -14.75
N LEU A 140 -7.09 -10.26 -15.65
CA LEU A 140 -7.06 -10.57 -17.07
C LEU A 140 -6.60 -12.02 -17.32
N ARG A 141 -5.52 -12.45 -16.67
CA ARG A 141 -5.03 -13.84 -16.74
C ARG A 141 -6.10 -14.85 -16.34
N ARG A 142 -6.82 -14.58 -15.24
CA ARG A 142 -7.87 -15.46 -14.71
C ARG A 142 -9.06 -15.54 -15.67
N GLN A 143 -9.51 -14.41 -16.22
CA GLN A 143 -10.61 -14.36 -17.20
C GLN A 143 -10.25 -15.13 -18.48
N LEU A 144 -9.00 -15.02 -18.93
CA LEU A 144 -8.54 -15.71 -20.14
C LEU A 144 -8.22 -17.20 -19.92
N GLY A 145 -8.22 -17.71 -18.68
CA GLY A 145 -7.81 -19.09 -18.40
C GLY A 145 -6.38 -19.42 -18.88
N MET A 146 -5.52 -18.40 -19.02
CA MET A 146 -4.17 -18.56 -19.55
C MET A 146 -3.14 -18.80 -18.45
N GLY A 147 -1.98 -19.34 -18.85
CA GLY A 147 -0.78 -19.38 -18.01
C GLY A 147 -0.16 -17.98 -17.81
N SER A 148 1.17 -17.86 -17.88
CA SER A 148 1.76 -16.52 -17.95
C SER A 148 1.25 -15.79 -19.21
N ILE A 149 0.81 -14.54 -19.05
CA ILE A 149 0.36 -13.64 -20.14
C ILE A 149 1.35 -12.49 -20.38
N TRP A 150 2.49 -12.52 -19.70
CA TRP A 150 3.49 -11.47 -19.80
C TRP A 150 4.31 -11.44 -21.09
N PRO A 151 4.58 -12.56 -21.77
CA PRO A 151 5.12 -12.51 -23.13
C PRO A 151 4.25 -11.65 -24.06
N GLU A 152 2.93 -11.81 -23.99
CA GLU A 152 1.94 -11.06 -24.76
C GLU A 152 1.89 -9.60 -24.32
N ILE A 153 1.82 -9.33 -23.01
CA ILE A 153 1.85 -7.95 -22.48
C ILE A 153 3.12 -7.23 -22.91
N ARG A 154 4.30 -7.85 -22.77
CA ARG A 154 5.58 -7.23 -23.19
C ARG A 154 5.63 -6.99 -24.70
N SER A 155 5.16 -7.93 -25.50
CA SER A 155 5.07 -7.78 -26.95
C SER A 155 4.18 -6.61 -27.33
N LEU A 156 2.98 -6.53 -26.74
CA LEU A 156 2.01 -5.47 -27.00
C LEU A 156 2.45 -4.10 -26.45
N LEU A 157 3.19 -4.06 -25.33
CA LEU A 157 3.83 -2.84 -24.84
C LEU A 157 4.90 -2.34 -25.80
N ALA A 158 5.77 -3.24 -26.28
CA ALA A 158 6.82 -2.89 -27.23
C ALA A 158 6.26 -2.42 -28.58
N GLN A 159 5.08 -2.90 -28.95
CA GLN A 159 4.35 -2.45 -30.13
C GLN A 159 3.55 -1.16 -29.90
N GLY A 160 3.48 -0.62 -28.68
CA GLY A 160 2.67 0.56 -28.38
C GLY A 160 1.15 0.32 -28.44
N VAL A 161 0.70 -0.93 -28.26
CA VAL A 161 -0.74 -1.27 -28.20
C VAL A 161 -1.29 -1.10 -26.78
N LEU A 162 -0.47 -1.41 -25.77
CA LEU A 162 -0.84 -1.32 -24.37
C LEU A 162 -0.08 -0.21 -23.64
N GLY A 163 -0.72 0.35 -22.62
CA GLY A 163 -0.06 1.02 -21.51
C GLY A 163 0.02 0.07 -20.31
N HIS A 164 1.12 0.12 -19.57
CA HIS A 164 1.31 -0.62 -18.33
C HIS A 164 1.58 0.37 -17.20
N GLU A 165 0.80 0.23 -16.13
CA GLU A 165 0.96 1.05 -14.93
C GLU A 165 1.17 0.12 -13.74
N MET A 166 2.25 0.39 -13.01
CA MET A 166 2.53 -0.27 -11.76
C MET A 166 1.99 0.59 -10.62
N VAL A 167 0.84 0.21 -10.08
CA VAL A 167 0.24 0.92 -8.94
C VAL A 167 0.79 0.32 -7.65
N SER A 168 1.52 1.14 -6.88
CA SER A 168 1.97 0.78 -5.53
C SER A 168 0.77 0.43 -4.65
N PRO A 169 0.90 -0.55 -3.73
CA PRO A 169 -0.17 -0.83 -2.79
C PRO A 169 -0.52 0.45 -2.03
N SER A 170 -1.83 0.73 -1.92
CA SER A 170 -2.33 1.87 -1.16
C SER A 170 -1.83 1.79 0.28
N LYS A 171 -1.56 2.94 0.91
CA LYS A 171 -1.33 2.99 2.36
C LYS A 171 -2.43 2.19 3.07
N PRO A 172 -2.09 1.42 4.11
CA PRO A 172 -3.09 0.64 4.82
C PRO A 172 -4.18 1.58 5.34
N PRO A 173 -5.46 1.16 5.32
CA PRO A 173 -6.53 2.00 5.83
C PRO A 173 -6.27 2.28 7.32
N VAL A 174 -6.12 3.56 7.64
CA VAL A 174 -5.93 4.01 9.02
C VAL A 174 -7.30 4.18 9.67
N LYS A 175 -7.43 3.78 10.93
CA LYS A 175 -8.67 4.03 11.67
C LYS A 175 -8.66 5.50 12.04
N THR A 176 -9.69 6.24 11.67
CA THR A 176 -9.84 7.65 12.05
C THR A 176 -10.88 7.79 13.15
N ARG A 177 -10.73 8.84 13.96
CA ARG A 177 -11.76 9.30 14.90
C ARG A 177 -12.07 10.77 14.62
N LYS A 178 -13.32 11.17 14.87
CA LYS A 178 -13.71 12.58 14.76
C LYS A 178 -13.33 13.32 16.05
N VAL A 179 -12.55 14.37 15.91
CA VAL A 179 -12.12 15.24 17.02
C VAL A 179 -12.72 16.62 16.80
N VAL A 180 -13.32 17.18 17.85
CA VAL A 180 -13.75 18.57 17.89
C VAL A 180 -12.59 19.39 18.45
N ARG A 181 -12.13 20.40 17.73
CA ARG A 181 -11.00 21.26 18.15
C ARG A 181 -11.39 22.72 18.12
N ILE A 182 -10.97 23.47 19.12
CA ILE A 182 -11.12 24.93 19.13
C ILE A 182 -10.22 25.50 18.02
N ILE A 183 -10.85 26.20 17.07
CA ILE A 183 -10.15 26.89 15.98
C ILE A 183 -10.01 28.38 16.25
N ASP A 184 -10.89 28.94 17.09
CA ASP A 184 -10.83 30.33 17.51
C ASP A 184 -11.04 30.44 19.03
N ARG A 185 -10.05 31.02 19.71
CA ARG A 185 -10.06 31.17 21.17
C ARG A 185 -10.65 32.52 21.55
N LEU A 186 -11.70 32.49 22.36
CA LEU A 186 -12.32 33.70 22.86
C LEU A 186 -11.36 34.45 23.78
N SER A 187 -11.05 35.69 23.42
CA SER A 187 -10.00 36.50 24.05
C SER A 187 -10.39 37.11 25.40
N SER A 188 -11.69 37.16 25.74
CA SER A 188 -12.17 37.71 27.01
C SER A 188 -13.47 37.06 27.51
N LEU A 189 -13.74 37.22 28.80
CA LEU A 189 -14.98 36.75 29.44
C LEU A 189 -16.22 37.47 28.90
N GLN A 190 -16.12 38.78 28.62
CA GLN A 190 -17.24 39.55 28.07
C GLN A 190 -17.70 39.01 26.71
N VAL A 191 -16.75 38.78 25.80
CA VAL A 191 -17.03 38.22 24.47
C VAL A 191 -17.67 36.84 24.57
N ARG A 192 -17.25 36.04 25.56
CA ARG A 192 -17.83 34.72 25.84
C ARG A 192 -19.28 34.81 26.32
N ASP A 193 -19.57 35.72 27.24
CA ASP A 193 -20.92 35.93 27.73
C ASP A 193 -21.85 36.40 26.61
N ASP A 194 -21.39 37.32 25.76
CA ASP A 194 -22.16 37.84 24.63
C ASP A 194 -22.49 36.74 23.59
N ILE A 195 -21.50 35.93 23.22
CA ILE A 195 -21.65 34.86 22.22
C ILE A 195 -22.55 33.72 22.71
N PHE A 196 -22.53 33.42 24.01
CA PHE A 196 -23.25 32.29 24.59
C PHE A 196 -24.48 32.67 25.42
N ALA A 197 -24.86 33.95 25.47
CA ALA A 197 -25.97 34.47 26.28
C ALA A 197 -27.26 33.63 26.18
N ARG A 198 -27.60 33.14 24.98
CA ARG A 198 -28.81 32.33 24.72
C ARG A 198 -28.55 30.84 24.55
N THR A 199 -27.30 30.40 24.69
CA THR A 199 -26.88 29.02 24.39
C THR A 199 -25.95 28.47 25.48
N PRO A 200 -26.44 28.29 26.72
CA PRO A 200 -25.62 27.84 27.86
C PRO A 200 -24.98 26.46 27.62
N ARG A 201 -25.69 25.55 26.93
CA ARG A 201 -25.12 24.24 26.56
C ARG A 201 -23.95 24.33 25.57
N GLN A 202 -23.91 25.34 24.70
CA GLN A 202 -22.75 25.57 23.83
C GLN A 202 -21.56 26.12 24.61
N ARG A 203 -21.81 26.99 25.59
CA ARG A 203 -20.78 27.47 26.52
C ARG A 203 -20.13 26.31 27.27
N GLU A 204 -20.93 25.45 27.88
CA GLU A 204 -20.44 24.28 28.63
C GLU A 204 -19.57 23.38 27.74
N ALA A 205 -20.00 23.10 26.50
CA ALA A 205 -19.23 22.31 25.55
C ALA A 205 -17.90 22.98 25.15
N TYR A 206 -17.91 24.29 24.93
CA TYR A 206 -16.71 25.07 24.61
C TYR A 206 -15.72 25.09 25.79
N GLU A 207 -16.21 25.30 27.02
CA GLU A 207 -15.38 25.27 28.22
C GLU A 207 -14.83 23.87 28.49
N SER A 208 -15.59 22.81 28.21
CA SER A 208 -15.08 21.44 28.32
C SER A 208 -13.90 21.21 27.37
N LEU A 209 -14.01 21.69 26.12
CA LEU A 209 -12.90 21.68 25.19
C LEU A 209 -11.69 22.48 25.68
N GLU A 210 -11.89 23.64 26.32
CA GLU A 210 -10.78 24.40 26.91
C GLU A 210 -10.09 23.61 28.03
N ARG A 211 -10.86 22.97 28.92
CA ARG A 211 -10.34 22.15 30.02
C ARG A 211 -9.55 20.94 29.51
N SER A 212 -9.95 20.36 28.38
CA SER A 212 -9.26 19.23 27.73
C SER A 212 -8.07 19.65 26.85
N GLY A 213 -7.61 20.90 26.94
CA GLY A 213 -6.45 21.40 26.19
C GLY A 213 -6.78 21.93 24.79
N GLY A 214 -8.05 22.12 24.47
CA GLY A 214 -8.55 22.70 23.22
C GLY A 214 -9.06 21.68 22.20
N ALA A 215 -9.08 20.40 22.53
CA ALA A 215 -9.62 19.35 21.66
C ALA A 215 -10.22 18.19 22.47
N SER A 216 -11.26 17.55 21.95
CA SER A 216 -11.84 16.33 22.52
C SER A 216 -12.44 15.45 21.43
N GLU A 217 -12.52 14.14 21.68
CA GLU A 217 -13.16 13.23 20.74
C GLU A 217 -14.67 13.50 20.68
N LEU A 218 -15.22 13.60 19.47
CA LEU A 218 -16.65 13.85 19.26
C LEU A 218 -17.51 12.79 19.96
N THR A 219 -17.09 11.52 19.92
CA THR A 219 -17.79 10.43 20.61
C THR A 219 -17.83 10.64 22.13
N HIS A 220 -16.72 11.09 22.73
CA HIS A 220 -16.63 11.38 24.16
C HIS A 220 -17.54 12.54 24.53
N MET A 221 -17.53 13.63 23.76
CA MET A 221 -18.42 14.77 24.01
C MET A 221 -19.90 14.39 23.90
N LEU A 222 -20.27 13.53 22.95
CA LEU A 222 -21.67 13.14 22.75
C LEU A 222 -22.15 12.10 23.78
N LYS A 223 -21.33 11.08 24.10
CA LYS A 223 -21.74 9.95 24.94
C LYS A 223 -21.24 10.03 26.38
N GLY A 224 -20.03 10.53 26.60
CA GLY A 224 -19.42 10.67 27.92
C GLY A 224 -19.92 11.93 28.64
N GLU A 225 -19.90 13.07 27.95
CA GLU A 225 -20.29 14.37 28.52
C GLU A 225 -21.76 14.73 28.25
N GLY A 226 -22.43 14.00 27.34
CA GLY A 226 -23.87 14.11 27.10
C GLY A 226 -24.31 15.29 26.21
N PHE A 227 -23.39 15.90 25.45
CA PHE A 227 -23.76 16.97 24.53
C PHE A 227 -24.54 16.44 23.31
N SER A 228 -25.47 17.23 22.78
CA SER A 228 -26.16 16.87 21.54
C SER A 228 -25.35 17.28 20.30
N ARG A 229 -25.59 16.61 19.16
CA ARG A 229 -24.97 17.00 17.88
C ARG A 229 -25.29 18.44 17.47
N GLY A 230 -26.47 18.95 17.85
CA GLY A 230 -26.86 20.33 17.60
C GLY A 230 -26.01 21.35 18.36
N VAL A 231 -25.57 21.01 19.58
CA VAL A 231 -24.65 21.86 20.38
C VAL A 231 -23.32 22.00 19.66
N ILE A 232 -22.73 20.89 19.22
CA ILE A 232 -21.43 20.89 18.51
C ILE A 232 -21.54 21.61 17.16
N LYS A 233 -22.60 21.35 16.37
CA LYS A 233 -22.84 22.07 15.12
C LYS A 233 -23.04 23.58 15.34
N GLY A 234 -23.65 23.98 16.46
CA GLY A 234 -23.81 25.39 16.81
C GLY A 234 -22.47 26.09 17.07
N LEU A 235 -21.54 25.41 17.76
CA LEU A 235 -20.17 25.90 17.95
C LEU A 235 -19.40 25.99 16.62
N GLU A 236 -19.56 24.99 15.75
CA GLU A 236 -18.95 24.99 14.41
C GLU A 236 -19.51 26.12 13.53
N SER A 237 -20.83 26.35 13.58
CA SER A 237 -21.49 27.44 12.83
C SER A 237 -21.03 28.82 13.31
N LYS A 238 -20.73 28.96 14.61
CA LYS A 238 -20.12 30.17 15.21
C LYS A 238 -18.61 30.29 14.91
N ARG A 239 -18.03 29.34 14.17
CA ARG A 239 -16.59 29.26 13.83
C ARG A 239 -15.65 29.20 15.03
N LEU A 240 -16.13 28.72 16.17
CA LEU A 240 -15.32 28.56 17.37
C LEU A 240 -14.59 27.22 17.41
N VAL A 241 -15.19 26.19 16.79
CA VAL A 241 -14.63 24.84 16.72
C VAL A 241 -14.71 24.29 15.29
N GLY A 242 -13.85 23.33 14.98
CA GLY A 242 -13.92 22.53 13.76
C GLY A 242 -13.95 21.04 14.09
N ILE A 243 -14.60 20.24 13.23
CA ILE A 243 -14.61 18.78 13.34
C ILE A 243 -13.61 18.22 12.33
N PHE A 244 -12.60 17.53 12.83
CA PHE A 244 -11.51 16.97 12.03
C PHE A 244 -11.50 15.44 12.13
N ASP A 245 -11.12 14.78 11.04
CA ASP A 245 -10.79 13.36 11.07
C ASP A 245 -9.31 13.24 11.48
N GLU A 246 -9.05 12.64 12.63
CA GLU A 246 -7.70 12.43 13.17
C GLU A 246 -7.37 10.93 13.16
N GLU A 247 -6.14 10.59 12.77
CA GLU A 247 -5.68 9.21 12.75
C GLU A 247 -5.60 8.66 14.18
N GLN A 248 -6.34 7.58 14.44
CA GLN A 248 -6.25 6.85 15.69
C GLN A 248 -5.13 5.83 15.56
N LEU A 249 -4.00 6.14 16.20
CA LEU A 249 -2.93 5.17 16.43
C LEU A 249 -3.54 3.94 17.13
N ARG A 250 -3.25 2.76 16.57
CA ARG A 250 -3.63 1.50 17.22
C ARG A 250 -2.76 1.38 18.45
N ASP A 251 -3.38 1.48 19.61
CA ASP A 251 -2.76 1.04 20.85
C ASP A 251 -3.09 -0.45 21.02
N PRO A 252 -2.10 -1.36 20.83
CA PRO A 252 -2.33 -2.79 20.99
C PRO A 252 -2.64 -3.18 22.44
N PHE A 253 -2.45 -2.27 23.41
CA PHE A 253 -2.65 -2.52 24.82
C PHE A 253 -3.89 -1.84 25.42
N ALA A 254 -4.65 -1.05 24.64
CA ALA A 254 -5.77 -0.25 25.16
C ALA A 254 -6.90 -1.05 25.85
N ASN A 255 -6.99 -2.36 25.62
CA ASN A 255 -7.95 -3.26 26.27
C ASN A 255 -7.28 -4.23 27.26
N THR A 256 -6.01 -4.02 27.60
CA THR A 256 -5.31 -4.82 28.60
C THR A 256 -5.66 -4.25 29.98
N PRO A 257 -6.11 -5.09 30.93
CA PRO A 257 -6.48 -4.65 32.27
C PRO A 257 -5.31 -4.07 33.06
#